data_AF-A0A6P8XMW0-F1
#
_entry.id   AF-A0A6P8XMW0-F1
#
_cell.length_a   1.000
_cell.length_b   1.000
_cell.length_c   1.000
_cell.angle_alpha   90.00
_cell.angle_beta   90.00
_cell.angle_gamma   90.00
#
_symmetry.space_group_name_H-M   'P 1'
#
loop_
_entity.id
_entity.type
_entity.pdbx_description
1 polymer ?
#
loop_
_entity_poly.entity_id
_entity_poly.type
_entity_poly.pdbx_seq_one_letter_code
_entity_poly.pdbx_strand_id
1 'polypeptide(L)'
;MLFKALSFLLVISSVFAEVPSEARLNTDRALLDLMMQPRGDAAVDAYCWGRYTPVMKEIIDVFEAESKQCQTDYDLSNAAIIANYTGLRENVTAIAKDSCESLQRCDGLQTQLEAFNCFGTTGRDQAQKLTSMSGTSFSAAISLEEEISRIISVQKLCSEKALARYSNDNSQALKELTECLNGNISES
;
A
#
# COMPACT_ATOMS: atom_id res chain seq x y z
N MET A 1 -23.34 3.70 -28.87
CA MET A 1 -21.95 3.29 -28.52
C MET A 1 -21.13 4.55 -28.34
N LEU A 2 -20.18 4.57 -27.39
CA LEU A 2 -19.39 5.71 -26.90
C LEU A 2 -20.09 6.56 -25.83
N PHE A 3 -19.36 6.92 -24.77
CA PHE A 3 -19.75 7.56 -23.50
C PHE A 3 -20.14 6.64 -22.34
N LYS A 4 -19.24 5.74 -21.93
CA LYS A 4 -19.18 5.21 -20.54
C LYS A 4 -17.87 4.46 -20.30
N ALA A 5 -16.74 5.16 -20.43
CA ALA A 5 -15.44 4.60 -20.07
C ALA A 5 -14.43 5.72 -19.86
N LEU A 6 -14.69 6.64 -18.93
CA LEU A 6 -13.70 7.66 -18.56
C LEU A 6 -13.91 8.15 -17.13
N SER A 7 -13.82 7.24 -16.15
CA SER A 7 -13.76 7.63 -14.72
C SER A 7 -12.94 6.67 -13.85
N PHE A 8 -12.08 5.82 -14.42
CA PHE A 8 -11.16 4.98 -13.65
C PHE A 8 -9.72 5.23 -14.10
N LEU A 9 -9.27 6.48 -13.95
CA LEU A 9 -7.85 6.82 -13.98
C LEU A 9 -7.60 7.79 -12.84
N LEU A 10 -6.54 7.50 -12.08
CA LEU A 10 -5.96 8.27 -10.98
C LEU A 10 -6.51 8.01 -9.58
N VAL A 11 -6.23 6.82 -9.05
CA VAL A 11 -5.61 6.72 -7.71
C VAL A 11 -4.45 5.72 -7.80
N ILE A 12 -3.45 6.03 -8.62
CA ILE A 12 -2.09 5.71 -8.20
C ILE A 12 -1.74 6.90 -7.31
N SER A 13 -2.23 6.89 -6.08
CA SER A 13 -1.55 7.67 -5.06
C SER A 13 -0.15 7.07 -5.05
N SER A 14 0.80 7.80 -5.62
CA SER A 14 2.17 7.71 -5.16
C SER A 14 2.13 8.14 -3.70
N VAL A 15 1.65 7.25 -2.83
CA VAL A 15 2.15 7.16 -1.48
C VAL A 15 3.56 6.64 -1.69
N PHE A 16 4.46 7.55 -2.11
CA PHE A 16 5.66 7.68 -1.32
C PHE A 16 5.12 7.71 0.10
N ALA A 17 5.23 6.59 0.81
CA ALA A 17 5.29 6.71 2.25
C ALA A 17 6.42 7.73 2.41
N GLU A 18 6.04 8.96 2.72
CA GLU A 18 6.96 10.00 3.14
C GLU A 18 7.58 9.40 4.40
N VAL A 19 8.66 8.65 4.16
CA VAL A 19 9.63 8.26 5.17
C VAL A 19 9.82 9.52 5.98
N PRO A 20 9.51 9.53 7.29
CA PRO A 20 9.54 10.73 8.10
C PRO A 20 10.81 11.49 7.83
N SER A 21 10.64 12.58 7.09
CA SER A 21 11.73 13.30 6.45
C SER A 21 12.69 13.83 7.49
N GLU A 22 12.19 14.11 8.68
CA GLU A 22 12.91 14.65 9.83
C GLU A 22 14.05 13.74 10.31
N ALA A 23 13.82 12.42 10.39
CA ALA A 23 14.85 11.50 10.86
C ALA A 23 16.01 11.44 9.86
N ARG A 24 15.72 11.24 8.57
CA ARG A 24 16.72 11.29 7.49
C ARG A 24 17.39 12.67 7.39
N LEU A 25 16.62 13.76 7.41
CA LEU A 25 17.16 15.14 7.34
C LEU A 25 18.17 15.41 8.45
N ASN A 26 17.86 15.00 9.67
CA ASN A 26 18.71 15.28 10.82
C ASN A 26 20.01 14.48 10.74
N THR A 27 19.97 13.25 10.26
CA THR A 27 21.20 12.45 10.08
C THR A 27 22.03 12.93 8.90
N ASP A 28 21.40 13.30 7.79
CA ASP A 28 22.09 13.86 6.62
C ASP A 28 22.79 15.18 6.96
N ARG A 29 22.18 16.03 7.79
CA ARG A 29 22.82 17.25 8.32
C ARG A 29 24.03 16.96 9.20
N ALA A 30 23.92 15.99 10.11
CA ALA A 30 25.03 15.64 11.00
C ALA A 30 26.24 15.10 10.21
N LEU A 31 25.99 14.30 9.18
CA LEU A 31 27.02 13.82 8.27
C LEU A 31 27.67 14.97 7.49
N LEU A 32 26.87 15.90 6.95
CA LEU A 32 27.36 17.11 6.26
C LEU A 32 28.25 17.96 7.18
N ASP A 33 27.84 18.18 8.42
CA ASP A 33 28.61 18.94 9.41
C ASP A 33 29.97 18.26 9.71
N LEU A 34 30.00 16.93 9.77
CA LEU A 34 31.24 16.15 9.93
C LEU A 34 32.18 16.28 8.73
N MET A 35 31.64 16.30 7.50
CA MET A 35 32.46 16.46 6.29
C MET A 35 33.02 17.88 6.13
N MET A 36 32.35 18.90 6.66
CA MET A 36 32.76 20.30 6.54
C MET A 36 33.78 20.76 7.59
N GLN A 37 34.03 19.95 8.64
CA GLN A 37 34.95 20.30 9.71
C GLN A 37 36.07 19.25 9.83
N PRO A 38 37.26 19.48 9.23
CA PRO A 38 38.42 18.63 9.51
C PRO A 38 38.78 18.73 11.00
N ARG A 39 38.86 17.59 11.70
CA ARG A 39 39.01 17.55 13.17
C ARG A 39 40.42 17.21 13.64
N GLY A 40 41.36 16.86 12.76
CA GLY A 40 42.75 16.58 13.15
C GLY A 40 43.71 16.25 12.01
N ASP A 41 44.60 15.28 12.28
CA ASP A 41 45.61 14.73 11.37
C ASP A 41 44.93 14.06 10.16
N ALA A 42 45.36 14.43 8.95
CA ALA A 42 44.84 13.88 7.69
C ALA A 42 44.89 12.35 7.62
N ALA A 43 45.85 11.72 8.30
CA ALA A 43 45.93 10.26 8.38
C ALA A 43 44.80 9.65 9.23
N VAL A 44 44.41 10.30 10.33
CA VAL A 44 43.29 9.88 11.19
C VAL A 44 41.97 10.07 10.46
N ASP A 45 41.77 11.22 9.83
CA ASP A 45 40.56 11.50 9.04
C ASP A 45 40.39 10.45 7.92
N ALA A 46 41.45 10.18 7.15
CA ALA A 46 41.40 9.18 6.07
C ALA A 46 41.10 7.76 6.58
N TYR A 47 41.66 7.36 7.72
CA TYR A 47 41.38 6.07 8.35
C TYR A 47 39.91 5.97 8.80
N CYS A 48 39.41 6.96 9.54
CA CYS A 48 38.06 6.95 10.08
C CYS A 48 36.99 6.97 8.99
N TRP A 49 37.16 7.83 7.98
CA TRP A 49 36.26 7.84 6.83
C TRP A 49 36.34 6.51 6.05
N GLY A 50 37.54 5.99 5.81
CA GLY A 50 37.71 4.68 5.16
C GLY A 50 37.01 3.53 5.89
N ARG A 51 36.99 3.57 7.23
CA ARG A 51 36.31 2.58 8.08
C ARG A 51 34.78 2.72 8.08
N TYR A 52 34.26 3.93 8.24
CA TYR A 52 32.81 4.13 8.47
C TYR A 52 31.99 4.42 7.21
N THR A 53 32.60 4.88 6.11
CA THR A 53 31.88 5.01 4.82
C THR A 53 31.21 3.70 4.36
N PRO A 54 31.88 2.52 4.35
CA PRO A 54 31.21 1.28 3.97
C PRO A 54 30.10 0.88 4.96
N VAL A 55 30.26 1.15 6.26
CA VAL A 55 29.25 0.88 7.30
C VAL A 55 27.99 1.71 7.05
N MET A 56 28.13 3.02 6.83
CA MET A 56 27.00 3.90 6.53
C MET A 56 26.32 3.50 5.22
N LYS A 57 27.09 3.09 4.21
CA LYS A 57 26.52 2.57 2.96
C LYS A 57 25.68 1.31 3.21
N GLU A 58 26.18 0.36 3.99
CA GLU A 58 25.44 -0.86 4.33
C GLU A 58 24.12 -0.53 5.05
N ILE A 59 24.12 0.40 6.00
CA ILE A 59 22.91 0.87 6.70
C ILE A 59 21.87 1.42 5.71
N ILE A 60 22.31 2.23 4.74
CA ILE A 60 21.43 2.76 3.68
C ILE A 60 20.88 1.64 2.80
N ASP A 61 21.75 0.75 2.32
CA ASP A 61 21.37 -0.37 1.43
C ASP A 61 20.34 -1.29 2.12
N VAL A 62 20.53 -1.58 3.41
CA VAL A 62 19.59 -2.37 4.22
C VAL A 62 18.24 -1.66 4.34
N PHE A 63 18.22 -0.37 4.67
CA PHE A 63 16.97 0.38 4.77
C PHE A 63 16.20 0.41 3.44
N GLU A 64 16.90 0.61 2.32
CA GLU A 64 16.29 0.63 0.99
C GLU A 64 15.68 -0.74 0.65
N ALA A 65 16.41 -1.82 0.95
CA ALA A 65 15.93 -3.19 0.76
C ALA A 65 14.69 -3.48 1.62
N GLU A 66 14.71 -3.14 2.91
CA GLU A 66 13.58 -3.34 3.83
C GLU A 66 12.35 -2.52 3.39
N SER A 67 12.54 -1.24 3.04
CA SER A 67 11.46 -0.37 2.57
C SER A 67 10.81 -0.91 1.29
N LYS A 68 11.64 -1.38 0.35
CA LYS A 68 11.15 -2.01 -0.89
C LYS A 68 10.40 -3.31 -0.61
N GLN A 69 10.85 -4.10 0.35
CA GLN A 69 10.16 -5.33 0.75
C GLN A 69 8.78 -5.01 1.33
N CYS A 70 8.68 -4.02 2.24
CA CYS A 70 7.40 -3.57 2.80
C CYS A 70 6.39 -3.19 1.70
N GLN A 71 6.84 -2.48 0.66
CA GLN A 71 5.99 -2.13 -0.48
C GLN A 71 5.59 -3.36 -1.31
N THR A 72 6.54 -4.25 -1.58
CA THR A 72 6.30 -5.46 -2.36
C THR A 72 5.27 -6.36 -1.68
N ASP A 73 5.37 -6.53 -0.36
CA ASP A 73 4.43 -7.33 0.43
C ASP A 73 3.03 -6.72 0.43
N TYR A 74 2.93 -5.39 0.49
CA TYR A 74 1.66 -4.68 0.35
C TYR A 74 1.04 -4.91 -1.03
N ASP A 75 1.81 -4.74 -2.11
CA ASP A 75 1.31 -4.88 -3.48
C ASP A 75 0.81 -6.30 -3.76
N LEU A 76 1.57 -7.32 -3.32
CA LEU A 76 1.18 -8.72 -3.41
C LEU A 76 -0.11 -9.01 -2.62
N SER A 77 -0.18 -8.51 -1.39
CA SER A 77 -1.36 -8.69 -0.53
C SER A 77 -2.60 -8.01 -1.12
N ASN A 78 -2.45 -6.78 -1.61
CA ASN A 78 -3.54 -6.04 -2.24
C ASN A 78 -4.05 -6.74 -3.51
N ALA A 79 -3.14 -7.21 -4.37
CA ALA A 79 -3.51 -7.96 -5.57
C ALA A 79 -4.26 -9.25 -5.22
N ALA A 80 -3.80 -9.99 -4.20
CA ALA A 80 -4.45 -11.20 -3.74
C ALA A 80 -5.87 -10.93 -3.17
N ILE A 81 -6.01 -9.87 -2.35
CA ILE A 81 -7.31 -9.45 -1.82
C ILE A 81 -8.26 -9.13 -2.98
N ILE A 82 -7.88 -8.26 -3.93
CA ILE A 82 -8.74 -7.89 -5.06
C ILE A 82 -9.13 -9.11 -5.91
N ALA A 83 -8.20 -10.05 -6.13
CA ALA A 83 -8.49 -11.28 -6.86
C ALA A 83 -9.59 -12.11 -6.18
N ASN A 84 -9.58 -12.22 -4.85
CA ASN A 84 -10.58 -12.98 -4.08
C ASN A 84 -12.01 -12.44 -4.24
N TYR A 85 -12.18 -11.14 -4.48
CA TYR A 85 -13.51 -10.52 -4.65
C TYR A 85 -14.01 -10.53 -6.11
N THR A 86 -13.18 -10.96 -7.07
CA THR A 86 -13.53 -10.93 -8.49
C THR A 86 -14.73 -11.83 -8.79
N GLY A 87 -14.72 -13.09 -8.32
CA GLY A 87 -15.83 -14.02 -8.55
C GLY A 87 -17.14 -13.56 -7.91
N LEU A 88 -17.08 -12.92 -6.74
CA LEU A 88 -18.27 -12.35 -6.12
C LEU A 88 -18.86 -11.21 -6.96
N ARG A 89 -18.00 -10.31 -7.47
CA ARG A 89 -18.42 -9.21 -8.32
C ARG A 89 -19.05 -9.71 -9.62
N GLU A 90 -18.49 -10.75 -10.22
CA GLU A 90 -19.06 -11.41 -11.39
C GLU A 90 -20.44 -12.00 -11.10
N ASN A 91 -20.60 -12.70 -9.96
CA ASN A 91 -21.87 -13.26 -9.53
C ASN A 91 -22.94 -12.17 -9.31
N VAL A 92 -22.60 -11.07 -8.62
CA VAL A 92 -23.50 -9.91 -8.44
C VAL A 92 -23.92 -9.33 -9.79
N THR A 93 -22.98 -9.21 -10.73
CA THR A 93 -23.27 -8.72 -12.08
C THR A 93 -24.21 -9.66 -12.84
N ALA A 94 -24.00 -10.97 -12.72
CA ALA A 94 -24.84 -11.99 -13.34
C ALA A 94 -26.26 -11.96 -12.78
N ILE A 95 -26.43 -11.84 -11.46
CA ILE A 95 -27.75 -11.73 -10.83
C ILE A 95 -28.48 -10.49 -11.32
N ALA A 96 -27.81 -9.32 -11.32
CA ALA A 96 -28.42 -8.08 -11.81
C ALA A 96 -28.89 -8.22 -13.27
N LYS A 97 -28.06 -8.82 -14.13
CA LYS A 97 -28.40 -9.06 -15.53
C LYS A 97 -29.59 -10.01 -15.69
N ASP A 98 -29.57 -11.18 -15.04
CA ASP A 98 -30.67 -12.17 -15.10
C ASP A 98 -31.99 -11.58 -14.60
N SER A 99 -31.95 -10.77 -13.54
CA SER A 99 -33.13 -10.08 -13.02
C SER A 99 -33.71 -9.09 -14.01
N CYS A 100 -32.88 -8.27 -14.65
CA CYS A 100 -33.32 -7.34 -15.69
C CYS A 100 -33.89 -8.07 -16.92
N GLU A 101 -33.20 -9.09 -17.42
CA GLU A 101 -33.65 -9.87 -18.58
C GLU A 101 -34.96 -10.60 -18.30
N SER A 102 -35.14 -11.12 -17.08
CA SER A 102 -36.38 -11.76 -16.65
C SER A 102 -37.57 -10.80 -16.69
N LEU A 103 -37.38 -9.56 -16.25
CA LEU A 103 -38.44 -8.55 -16.31
C LEU A 103 -38.73 -8.10 -17.74
N GLN A 104 -37.70 -7.95 -18.58
CA GLN A 104 -37.87 -7.62 -20.00
C GLN A 104 -38.66 -8.69 -20.75
N ARG A 105 -38.52 -9.97 -20.40
CA ARG A 105 -39.34 -11.04 -21.00
C ARG A 105 -40.84 -10.84 -20.78
N CYS A 106 -41.25 -10.26 -19.65
CA CYS A 106 -42.67 -9.96 -19.40
C CYS A 106 -43.23 -8.88 -20.34
N ASP A 107 -42.40 -7.93 -20.77
CA ASP A 107 -42.79 -6.87 -21.71
C ASP A 107 -43.07 -7.41 -23.12
N GLY A 108 -42.44 -8.54 -23.47
CA GLY A 108 -42.61 -9.19 -24.77
C GLY A 108 -43.88 -10.06 -24.91
N LEU A 109 -44.75 -10.11 -23.89
CA LEU A 109 -45.97 -10.94 -23.91
C LEU A 109 -47.07 -10.29 -24.75
N GLN A 110 -47.91 -11.12 -25.39
CA GLN A 110 -48.87 -10.66 -26.40
C GLN A 110 -50.05 -9.88 -25.82
N THR A 111 -50.54 -10.25 -24.65
CA THR A 111 -51.67 -9.57 -24.01
C THR A 111 -51.23 -8.77 -22.80
N GLN A 112 -51.92 -7.65 -22.55
CA GLN A 112 -51.63 -6.80 -21.39
C GLN A 112 -51.90 -7.55 -20.08
N LEU A 113 -52.92 -8.42 -20.03
CA LEU A 113 -53.24 -9.21 -18.85
C LEU A 113 -52.12 -10.19 -18.50
N GLU A 114 -51.57 -10.90 -19.50
CA GLU A 114 -50.43 -11.80 -19.30
C GLU A 114 -49.18 -11.03 -18.89
N ALA A 115 -48.91 -9.89 -19.54
CA ALA A 115 -47.80 -9.01 -19.19
C ALA A 115 -47.90 -8.56 -17.72
N PHE A 116 -49.04 -8.02 -17.29
CA PHE A 116 -49.23 -7.57 -15.91
C PHE A 116 -49.13 -8.71 -14.89
N ASN A 117 -49.70 -9.89 -15.18
CA ASN A 117 -49.56 -11.06 -14.31
C ASN A 117 -48.10 -11.55 -14.23
N CYS A 118 -47.36 -11.50 -15.34
CA CYS A 118 -45.94 -11.83 -15.39
C CYS A 118 -45.12 -10.85 -14.56
N PHE A 119 -45.35 -9.54 -14.71
CA PHE A 119 -44.67 -8.51 -13.91
C PHE A 119 -44.96 -8.67 -12.42
N GLY A 120 -46.20 -8.98 -12.02
CA GLY A 120 -46.54 -9.20 -10.61
C GLY A 120 -45.79 -10.39 -10.00
N THR A 121 -45.68 -11.50 -10.73
CA THR A 121 -44.99 -12.71 -10.25
C THR A 121 -43.48 -12.58 -10.32
N THR A 122 -42.95 -12.31 -11.52
CA THR A 122 -41.51 -12.17 -11.77
C THR A 122 -40.92 -10.99 -11.00
N GLY A 123 -41.64 -9.87 -10.92
CA GLY A 123 -41.23 -8.69 -10.14
C GLY A 123 -40.96 -9.02 -8.68
N ARG A 124 -41.84 -9.79 -8.05
CA ARG A 124 -41.67 -10.22 -6.66
C ARG A 124 -40.45 -11.12 -6.49
N ASP A 125 -40.30 -12.12 -7.36
CA ASP A 125 -39.19 -13.09 -7.27
C ASP A 125 -37.83 -12.42 -7.53
N GLN A 126 -37.76 -11.53 -8.51
CA GLN A 126 -36.53 -10.78 -8.82
C GLN A 126 -36.23 -9.73 -7.74
N ALA A 127 -37.25 -9.08 -7.16
CA ALA A 127 -37.04 -8.16 -6.03
C ALA A 127 -36.35 -8.87 -4.86
N GLN A 128 -36.77 -10.09 -4.51
CA GLN A 128 -36.13 -10.87 -3.45
C GLN A 128 -34.65 -11.19 -3.78
N LYS A 129 -34.35 -11.61 -5.02
CA LYS A 129 -32.97 -11.84 -5.46
C LYS A 129 -32.12 -10.57 -5.37
N LEU A 130 -32.64 -9.44 -5.84
CA LEU A 130 -31.95 -8.15 -5.83
C LEU A 130 -31.72 -7.64 -4.39
N THR A 131 -32.66 -7.86 -3.47
CA THR A 131 -32.46 -7.56 -2.04
C THR A 131 -31.34 -8.41 -1.45
N SER A 132 -31.32 -9.71 -1.72
CA SER A 132 -30.23 -10.59 -1.26
C SER A 132 -28.88 -10.19 -1.85
N MET A 133 -28.83 -9.92 -3.16
CA MET A 133 -27.65 -9.43 -3.86
C MET A 133 -27.12 -8.14 -3.22
N SER A 134 -28.02 -7.22 -2.87
CA SER A 134 -27.65 -5.95 -2.23
C SER A 134 -27.02 -6.20 -0.85
N GLY A 135 -27.63 -7.06 -0.02
CA GLY A 135 -27.08 -7.43 1.28
C GLY A 135 -25.68 -8.06 1.18
N THR A 136 -25.50 -9.03 0.29
CA THR A 136 -24.18 -9.63 0.04
C THR A 136 -23.17 -8.60 -0.46
N SER A 137 -23.57 -7.69 -1.35
CA SER A 137 -22.69 -6.66 -1.89
C SER A 137 -22.23 -5.68 -0.81
N PHE A 138 -23.13 -5.24 0.08
CA PHE A 138 -22.77 -4.36 1.19
C PHE A 138 -21.82 -5.05 2.17
N SER A 139 -22.11 -6.29 2.55
CA SER A 139 -21.23 -7.07 3.43
C SER A 139 -19.84 -7.22 2.82
N ALA A 140 -19.76 -7.52 1.53
CA ALA A 140 -18.49 -7.69 0.84
C ALA A 140 -17.71 -6.38 0.70
N ALA A 141 -18.40 -5.25 0.48
CA ALA A 141 -17.76 -3.95 0.44
C ALA A 141 -17.10 -3.60 1.79
N ILE A 142 -17.82 -3.85 2.90
CA ILE A 142 -17.28 -3.65 4.26
C ILE A 142 -16.07 -4.54 4.49
N SER A 143 -16.18 -5.84 4.21
CA SER A 143 -15.06 -6.78 4.39
C SER A 143 -13.84 -6.41 3.55
N LEU A 144 -14.05 -5.99 2.29
CA LEU A 144 -12.95 -5.55 1.42
C LEU A 144 -12.26 -4.30 1.97
N GLU A 145 -13.03 -3.32 2.47
CA GLU A 145 -12.50 -2.11 3.08
C GLU A 145 -11.67 -2.41 4.34
N GLU A 146 -12.15 -3.33 5.19
CA GLU A 146 -11.43 -3.79 6.38
C GLU A 146 -10.11 -4.49 6.01
N GLU A 147 -10.14 -5.40 5.03
CA GLU A 147 -8.96 -6.12 4.55
C GLU A 147 -7.90 -5.16 3.97
N ILE A 148 -8.33 -4.20 3.14
CA ILE A 148 -7.44 -3.17 2.58
C ILE A 148 -6.85 -2.29 3.69
N SER A 149 -7.68 -1.84 4.63
CA SER A 149 -7.23 -1.01 5.76
C SER A 149 -6.19 -1.73 6.63
N ARG A 150 -6.35 -3.05 6.79
CA ARG A 150 -5.41 -3.89 7.52
C ARG A 150 -4.06 -3.97 6.83
N ILE A 151 -4.01 -4.19 5.52
CA ILE A 151 -2.73 -4.28 4.80
C ILE A 151 -2.00 -2.93 4.74
N ILE A 152 -2.74 -1.81 4.66
CA ILE A 152 -2.16 -0.46 4.77
C ILE A 152 -1.50 -0.27 6.15
N SER A 153 -2.17 -0.71 7.22
CA SER A 153 -1.62 -0.64 8.57
C SER A 153 -0.36 -1.49 8.74
N VAL A 154 -0.34 -2.69 8.15
CA VAL A 154 0.84 -3.58 8.15
C VAL A 154 2.00 -2.95 7.39
N GLN A 155 1.76 -2.39 6.20
CA GLN A 155 2.77 -1.70 5.40
C GLN A 155 3.36 -0.52 6.20
N LYS A 156 2.51 0.31 6.81
CA LYS A 156 2.95 1.43 7.64
C LYS A 156 3.86 0.98 8.77
N LEU A 157 3.44 -0.04 9.54
CA LEU A 157 4.25 -0.58 10.63
C LEU A 157 5.59 -1.14 10.14
N CYS A 158 5.61 -1.79 8.97
CA CYS A 158 6.83 -2.30 8.35
C CYS A 158 7.80 -1.14 8.03
N SER A 159 7.31 -0.09 7.36
CA SER A 159 8.12 1.09 7.02
C SER A 159 8.63 1.85 8.25
N GLU A 160 7.80 1.97 9.29
CA GLU A 160 8.20 2.60 10.55
C GLU A 160 9.31 1.81 11.26
N LYS A 161 9.27 0.48 11.23
CA LYS A 161 10.33 -0.37 11.78
C LYS A 161 11.64 -0.23 11.01
N ALA A 162 11.59 -0.25 9.68
CA ALA A 162 12.76 -0.04 8.84
C ALA A 162 13.40 1.33 9.14
N LEU A 163 12.59 2.39 9.25
CA LEU A 163 13.08 3.71 9.61
C LEU A 163 13.69 3.75 11.02
N ALA A 164 13.02 3.18 12.01
CA ALA A 164 13.52 3.19 13.38
C ALA A 164 14.88 2.51 13.46
N ARG A 165 15.06 1.39 12.74
CA ARG A 165 16.34 0.70 12.62
C ARG A 165 17.38 1.57 11.94
N TYR A 166 17.07 2.14 10.76
CA TYR A 166 17.97 3.07 10.07
C TYR A 166 18.42 4.22 10.98
N SER A 167 17.48 4.86 11.67
CA SER A 167 17.79 5.99 12.56
C SER A 167 18.71 5.58 13.70
N ASN A 168 18.49 4.41 14.29
CA ASN A 168 19.32 3.89 15.38
C ASN A 168 20.74 3.54 14.88
N ASP A 169 20.82 2.75 13.81
CA ASP A 169 22.07 2.23 13.28
C ASP A 169 22.93 3.38 12.73
N ASN A 170 22.31 4.35 12.03
CA ASN A 170 23.02 5.51 11.50
C ASN A 170 23.48 6.46 12.60
N SER A 171 22.67 6.68 13.66
CA SER A 171 23.08 7.47 14.82
C SER A 171 24.30 6.84 15.53
N GLN A 172 24.29 5.52 15.68
CA GLN A 172 25.42 4.78 16.24
C GLN A 172 26.66 4.91 15.36
N ALA A 173 26.55 4.71 14.04
CA ALA A 173 27.66 4.85 13.11
C ALA A 173 28.27 6.27 13.11
N LEU A 174 27.43 7.31 13.16
CA LEU A 174 27.91 8.70 13.25
C LEU A 174 28.61 9.00 14.58
N LYS A 175 28.12 8.43 15.69
CA LYS A 175 28.76 8.56 16.99
C LYS A 175 30.15 7.91 16.97
N GLU A 176 30.25 6.70 16.45
CA GLU A 176 31.51 5.95 16.34
C GLU A 176 32.51 6.64 15.38
N LEU A 177 32.02 7.18 14.25
CA LEU A 177 32.83 8.01 13.36
C LEU A 177 33.34 9.26 14.09
N THR A 178 32.48 9.94 14.86
CA THR A 178 32.87 11.13 15.63
C THR A 178 33.94 10.79 16.68
N GLU A 179 33.79 9.67 17.39
CA GLU A 179 34.78 9.19 18.36
C GLU A 179 36.12 8.88 17.68
N CYS A 180 36.08 8.21 16.52
CA CYS A 180 37.28 7.94 15.72
C CYS A 180 37.99 9.22 15.27
N LEU A 181 37.25 10.20 14.73
CA LEU A 181 37.80 11.49 14.28
C LEU A 181 38.40 12.30 15.44
N ASN A 182 37.94 12.09 16.67
CA ASN A 182 38.51 12.69 17.88
C ASN A 182 39.75 11.94 18.42
N GLY A 183 40.23 10.90 17.71
CA GLY A 183 41.40 10.10 18.09
C GLY A 183 41.10 8.94 19.06
N ASN A 184 39.83 8.70 19.40
CA ASN A 184 39.42 7.53 20.18
C ASN A 184 39.24 6.33 19.26
N ILE A 185 40.36 5.78 18.79
CA ILE A 185 40.38 4.62 17.91
C ILE A 185 40.14 3.37 18.75
N SER A 186 38.90 2.89 18.81
CA SER A 186 38.60 1.55 19.31
C SER A 186 38.89 0.52 18.20
N GLU A 187 39.77 -0.44 18.49
CA GLU A 187 39.90 -1.66 17.71
C GLU A 187 38.78 -2.62 18.14
N SER A 188 37.60 -2.51 17.53
CA SER A 188 36.58 -3.57 17.55
C SER A 188 36.52 -4.30 16.22
#